data_AF-A0A849KD26-F1
#
_entry.id   AF-A0A849KD26-F1
#
_cell.length_a   1.000
_cell.length_b   1.000
_cell.length_c   1.000
_cell.angle_alpha   90.00
_cell.angle_beta   90.00
_cell.angle_gamma   90.00
#
_symmetry.space_group_name_H-M   'P 1'
#
loop_
_entity.id
_entity.type
_entity.pdbx_description
1 polymer ?
#
loop_
_entity_poly.entity_id
_entity_poly.type
_entity_poly.pdbx_seq_one_letter_code
_entity_poly.pdbx_strand_id
1 'polypeptide(L)'
;MRRLLASIATSTLALGSLLVATAAPASAHTPDVTATCDGLDVELRYYDGARVTVTVDDEILDDAGFTSRYAGSFDHDGSVAHTWHVAVDALDDDQWDREWSGQTTPCTAEAAPEERLVTGLYLYEKVHPDQPAAWHNSGPQELLVQRDGHSFWDEEDFPIENLPADVCGTGWGVQQDVADVSDGFEIPTRIVWPDGGFAGHLVDWRHDDLDDLVTVPPCDVAEPVTLPEPAPVEACDTEGRVELPESELAEYSVSWTDDRSQATVTATPGADVLLADGAATSWTFEFTRAGCDDDGPVVVVPEPPTPVDLCGTAGDELVAPRDGVEVTYTTTDEGVVAEAAQGSTFGELPEGYTAVDATTALYPRDLVTFTDATCAPEPRDVTAVCEAGEPVLVYDVALPEGAQPEDARPLTVTFLAQDGSAVELTDQPLAGRLAWPGQAPGDALRVSFEAGPGEPAVVDVTPPSEGCGTPSGGGGDETDGPVTVADGTPDAELPRTGAAVGIAVTVAALLVAAGASLFLVRRRLRRG
;
A
#
# COMPACT_ATOMS: atom_id res chain seq x y z
N MET A 1 60.16 -20.48 -21.18
CA MET A 1 59.67 -20.93 -22.50
C MET A 1 59.21 -19.68 -23.25
N ARG A 2 59.74 -19.43 -24.46
CA ARG A 2 59.41 -18.26 -25.29
C ARG A 2 57.98 -18.34 -25.85
N ARG A 3 57.46 -17.19 -26.32
CA ARG A 3 56.34 -16.95 -27.29
C ARG A 3 54.95 -16.77 -26.63
N LEU A 4 54.05 -15.85 -27.02
CA LEU A 4 53.87 -14.92 -28.15
C LEU A 4 52.78 -13.85 -27.78
N LEU A 5 52.93 -12.64 -28.34
CA LEU A 5 51.95 -11.65 -28.85
C LEU A 5 50.44 -11.74 -28.49
N ALA A 6 49.83 -10.58 -28.19
CA ALA A 6 48.71 -10.01 -28.96
C ALA A 6 48.29 -8.61 -28.44
N SER A 7 48.72 -7.59 -29.16
CA SER A 7 48.15 -6.25 -29.25
C SER A 7 46.98 -6.26 -30.24
N ILE A 8 45.86 -5.60 -29.92
CA ILE A 8 44.82 -5.22 -30.88
C ILE A 8 44.59 -3.71 -30.76
N ALA A 9 44.92 -3.02 -31.84
CA ALA A 9 44.48 -1.68 -32.19
C ALA A 9 43.33 -1.81 -33.21
N THR A 10 42.42 -0.84 -33.22
CA THR A 10 41.71 -0.32 -34.41
C THR A 10 40.72 0.76 -33.95
N SER A 11 40.40 1.85 -34.64
CA SER A 11 40.85 2.63 -35.80
C SER A 11 39.75 3.70 -35.93
N THR A 12 40.01 4.97 -36.25
CA THR A 12 39.86 5.49 -37.62
C THR A 12 40.53 6.87 -37.75
N LEU A 13 41.57 6.96 -38.56
CA LEU A 13 42.03 8.19 -39.22
C LEU A 13 42.14 7.86 -40.71
N ALA A 14 41.39 8.60 -41.53
CA ALA A 14 41.29 8.38 -42.96
C ALA A 14 42.45 9.07 -43.71
N LEU A 15 42.95 8.33 -44.70
CA LEU A 15 43.88 8.75 -45.76
C LEU A 15 43.31 9.93 -46.58
N GLY A 16 44.11 10.75 -47.27
CA GLY A 16 45.53 10.62 -47.55
C GLY A 16 46.03 11.70 -48.52
N SER A 17 47.34 11.73 -48.70
CA SER A 17 48.00 12.50 -49.75
C SER A 17 49.15 11.69 -50.31
N LEU A 18 48.99 11.36 -51.59
CA LEU A 18 49.98 10.74 -52.45
C LEU A 18 50.98 11.83 -52.85
N LEU A 19 52.17 11.90 -52.23
CA LEU A 19 53.26 12.74 -52.71
C LEU A 19 54.36 11.86 -53.30
N VAL A 20 54.49 11.95 -54.62
CA VAL A 20 55.65 11.48 -55.38
C VAL A 20 56.86 12.29 -54.90
N ALA A 21 57.79 11.64 -54.19
CA ALA A 21 59.04 12.26 -53.78
C ALA A 21 59.97 12.44 -55.00
N THR A 22 59.80 13.55 -55.73
CA THR A 22 60.91 14.11 -56.51
C THR A 22 61.86 14.76 -55.51
N ALA A 23 63.02 14.15 -55.27
CA ALA A 23 64.10 14.82 -54.55
C ALA A 23 64.58 16.01 -55.41
N ALA A 24 64.03 17.20 -55.12
CA ALA A 24 64.61 18.45 -55.58
C ALA A 24 66.04 18.57 -55.03
N PRO A 25 66.97 19.24 -55.74
CA PRO A 25 68.28 19.54 -55.16
C PRO A 25 68.06 20.23 -53.81
N ALA A 26 68.73 19.75 -52.77
CA ALA A 26 68.70 20.40 -51.47
C ALA A 26 69.18 21.84 -51.66
N SER A 27 68.24 22.79 -51.63
CA SER A 27 68.57 24.20 -51.49
C SER A 27 69.22 24.35 -50.11
N ALA A 28 70.38 24.99 -50.04
CA ALA A 28 71.03 25.23 -48.75
C ALA A 28 70.14 26.10 -47.85
N HIS A 29 69.36 27.00 -48.44
CA HIS A 29 68.38 27.85 -47.75
C HIS A 29 67.25 27.00 -47.15
N THR A 30 67.03 27.16 -45.85
CA THR A 30 65.95 26.48 -45.12
C THR A 30 65.01 27.55 -44.56
N PRO A 31 63.96 27.91 -45.30
CA PRO A 31 62.89 28.76 -44.80
C PRO A 31 61.84 27.92 -44.07
N ASP A 32 61.37 28.42 -42.94
CA ASP A 32 60.24 27.91 -42.15
C ASP A 32 59.34 29.10 -41.80
N VAL A 33 58.10 29.07 -42.28
CA VAL A 33 57.11 30.11 -42.01
C VAL A 33 55.86 29.39 -41.51
N THR A 34 55.51 29.64 -40.25
CA THR A 34 54.41 28.96 -39.57
C THR A 34 53.44 29.99 -39.01
N ALA A 35 52.18 29.91 -39.42
CA ALA A 35 51.11 30.76 -38.92
C ALA A 35 50.20 29.99 -37.96
N THR A 36 49.99 30.50 -36.76
CA THR A 36 48.99 30.02 -35.79
C THR A 36 47.77 30.94 -35.81
N CYS A 37 46.79 30.69 -34.94
CA CYS A 37 45.62 31.55 -34.87
C CYS A 37 45.96 32.94 -34.31
N ASP A 38 46.98 33.06 -33.46
CA ASP A 38 47.37 34.25 -32.70
C ASP A 38 48.79 34.78 -33.01
N GLY A 39 49.53 34.14 -33.91
CA GLY A 39 50.85 34.63 -34.29
C GLY A 39 51.40 34.06 -35.60
N LEU A 40 52.51 34.65 -36.04
CA LEU A 40 53.28 34.26 -37.21
C LEU A 40 54.76 34.13 -36.82
N ASP A 41 55.30 32.92 -36.98
CA ASP A 41 56.72 32.61 -36.79
C ASP A 41 57.43 32.52 -38.14
N VAL A 42 58.54 33.23 -38.28
CA VAL A 42 59.38 33.25 -39.48
C VAL A 42 60.80 32.90 -39.09
N GLU A 43 61.31 31.79 -39.60
CA GLU A 43 62.70 31.37 -39.44
C GLU A 43 63.35 31.11 -40.81
N LEU A 44 64.41 31.87 -41.11
CA LEU A 44 65.15 31.77 -42.37
C LEU A 44 66.60 31.44 -42.07
N ARG A 45 67.14 30.38 -42.69
CA ARG A 45 68.52 29.94 -42.45
C ARG A 45 69.30 29.74 -43.75
N TYR A 46 70.62 29.93 -43.65
CA TYR A 46 71.62 29.65 -44.68
C TYR A 46 71.56 30.56 -45.91
N TYR A 47 71.25 31.84 -45.70
CA TYR A 47 71.37 32.89 -46.72
C TYR A 47 72.79 33.47 -46.77
N ASP A 48 73.15 34.16 -47.86
CA ASP A 48 74.43 34.90 -48.00
C ASP A 48 74.15 36.38 -48.26
N GLY A 49 73.36 36.99 -47.38
CA GLY A 49 72.83 38.34 -47.53
C GLY A 49 71.46 38.35 -48.21
N ALA A 50 70.44 38.81 -47.49
CA ALA A 50 69.08 38.96 -47.99
C ALA A 50 68.33 40.04 -47.18
N ARG A 51 67.17 40.47 -47.66
CA ARG A 51 66.20 41.28 -46.93
C ARG A 51 64.91 40.50 -46.80
N VAL A 52 64.31 40.52 -45.62
CA VAL A 52 62.98 39.95 -45.38
C VAL A 52 61.99 41.07 -45.12
N THR A 53 60.79 40.94 -45.68
CA THR A 53 59.63 41.78 -45.40
C THR A 53 58.50 40.89 -44.91
N VAL A 54 57.98 41.18 -43.71
CA VAL A 54 56.87 40.46 -43.09
C VAL A 54 55.68 41.40 -42.97
N THR A 55 54.53 40.99 -43.51
CA THR A 55 53.28 41.74 -43.43
C THR A 55 52.14 40.90 -42.85
N VAL A 56 51.29 41.56 -42.07
CA VAL A 56 49.99 41.02 -41.62
C VAL A 56 48.95 42.11 -41.86
N ASP A 57 47.85 41.77 -42.52
CA ASP A 57 46.77 42.68 -42.97
C ASP A 57 47.29 43.94 -43.68
N ASP A 58 48.21 43.74 -44.62
CA ASP A 58 48.88 44.80 -45.38
C ASP A 58 49.74 45.78 -44.54
N GLU A 59 49.90 45.55 -43.23
CA GLU A 59 50.83 46.27 -42.37
C GLU A 59 52.19 45.57 -42.35
N ILE A 60 53.27 46.31 -42.61
CA ILE A 60 54.64 45.80 -42.51
C ILE A 60 55.03 45.72 -41.03
N LEU A 61 55.18 44.50 -40.52
CA LEU A 61 55.59 44.23 -39.15
C LEU A 61 57.12 44.20 -39.01
N ASP A 62 57.83 43.77 -40.05
CA ASP A 62 59.28 43.84 -40.11
C ASP A 62 59.79 43.99 -41.55
N ASP A 63 60.87 44.74 -41.72
CA ASP A 63 61.61 44.90 -42.98
C ASP A 63 63.09 45.05 -42.65
N ALA A 64 63.82 43.94 -42.72
CA ALA A 64 65.16 43.83 -42.20
C ALA A 64 66.13 43.11 -43.15
N GLY A 65 67.33 43.66 -43.27
CA GLY A 65 68.46 42.96 -43.89
C GLY A 65 69.07 41.94 -42.93
N PHE A 66 69.38 40.75 -43.42
CA PHE A 66 70.06 39.69 -42.67
C PHE A 66 71.16 39.04 -43.52
N THR A 67 72.19 38.49 -42.86
CA THR A 67 73.32 37.86 -43.55
C THR A 67 73.07 36.36 -43.73
N SER A 68 73.12 35.59 -42.63
CA SER A 68 73.02 34.13 -42.70
C SER A 68 71.75 33.54 -42.09
N ARG A 69 71.06 34.28 -41.23
CA ARG A 69 69.85 33.83 -40.54
C ARG A 69 68.93 34.99 -40.17
N TYR A 70 67.64 34.71 -40.11
CA TYR A 70 66.61 35.58 -39.58
C TYR A 70 65.62 34.75 -38.74
N ALA A 71 65.11 35.33 -37.66
CA ALA A 71 64.08 34.73 -36.82
C ALA A 71 63.21 35.85 -36.24
N GLY A 72 61.90 35.80 -36.50
CA GLY A 72 60.91 36.75 -35.99
C GLY A 72 59.64 36.01 -35.56
N SER A 73 59.00 36.51 -34.51
CA SER A 73 57.69 36.06 -34.02
C SER A 73 56.81 37.29 -33.90
N PHE A 74 55.64 37.23 -34.52
CA PHE A 74 54.74 38.36 -34.68
C PHE A 74 53.36 37.99 -34.14
N ASP A 75 52.96 38.61 -33.03
CA ASP A 75 51.64 38.39 -32.42
C ASP A 75 50.57 39.20 -33.18
N HIS A 76 49.38 38.63 -33.36
CA HIS A 76 48.20 39.31 -33.92
C HIS A 76 46.91 38.91 -33.17
N ASP A 77 45.78 39.55 -33.49
CA ASP A 77 44.51 39.28 -32.80
C ASP A 77 43.93 37.90 -33.18
N GLY A 78 44.09 36.93 -32.28
CA GLY A 78 43.56 35.59 -32.50
C GLY A 78 42.04 35.49 -32.63
N SER A 79 41.26 36.55 -32.38
CA SER A 79 39.79 36.50 -32.49
C SER A 79 39.26 36.59 -33.92
N VAL A 80 40.09 37.00 -34.89
CA VAL A 80 39.72 37.14 -36.31
C VAL A 80 40.76 36.49 -37.22
N ALA A 81 40.40 36.31 -38.49
CA ALA A 81 41.30 35.78 -39.51
C ALA A 81 42.17 36.92 -40.06
N HIS A 82 43.49 36.73 -40.06
CA HIS A 82 44.46 37.69 -40.56
C HIS A 82 45.10 37.19 -41.86
N THR A 83 45.31 38.06 -42.82
CA THR A 83 46.08 37.73 -44.04
C THR A 83 47.54 38.04 -43.77
N TRP A 84 48.47 37.17 -44.17
CA TRP A 84 49.89 37.39 -43.96
C TRP A 84 50.70 37.13 -45.23
N HIS A 85 51.82 37.83 -45.36
CA HIS A 85 52.81 37.62 -46.43
C HIS A 85 54.23 37.81 -45.89
N VAL A 86 55.15 36.96 -46.36
CA VAL A 86 56.57 37.00 -46.03
C VAL A 86 57.33 36.94 -47.34
N ALA A 87 58.09 37.97 -47.66
CA ALA A 87 58.97 38.01 -48.83
C ALA A 87 60.43 38.05 -48.41
N VAL A 88 61.25 37.31 -49.14
CA VAL A 88 62.71 37.34 -49.03
C VAL A 88 63.30 37.73 -50.36
N ASP A 89 64.06 38.81 -50.36
CA ASP A 89 64.84 39.38 -51.46
C ASP A 89 66.32 39.04 -51.23
N ALA A 90 66.84 38.07 -51.98
CA ALA A 90 68.20 37.55 -51.82
C ALA A 90 69.20 38.32 -52.71
N LEU A 91 70.39 38.61 -52.20
CA LEU A 91 71.39 39.46 -52.91
C LEU A 91 72.14 38.73 -54.05
N ASP A 92 71.52 37.72 -54.68
CA ASP A 92 72.14 36.75 -55.57
C ASP A 92 71.47 36.65 -56.96
N ASP A 93 71.15 37.80 -57.54
CA ASP A 93 70.45 37.93 -58.84
C ASP A 93 69.08 37.21 -58.84
N ASP A 94 68.32 37.39 -57.76
CA ASP A 94 66.95 36.88 -57.52
C ASP A 94 66.86 35.33 -57.50
N GLN A 95 67.99 34.62 -57.46
CA GLN A 95 68.01 33.15 -57.56
C GLN A 95 67.29 32.49 -56.37
N TRP A 96 67.35 33.13 -55.20
CA TRP A 96 66.82 32.59 -53.95
C TRP A 96 65.69 33.43 -53.35
N ASP A 97 65.08 34.28 -54.16
CA ASP A 97 63.86 35.00 -53.81
C ASP A 97 62.72 34.01 -53.54
N ARG A 98 62.01 34.29 -52.46
CA ARG A 98 60.90 33.46 -52.00
C ARG A 98 59.82 34.31 -51.38
N GLU A 99 58.59 33.92 -51.62
CA GLU A 99 57.42 34.51 -50.98
C GLU A 99 56.54 33.41 -50.40
N TRP A 100 55.97 33.70 -49.24
CA TRP A 100 54.94 32.90 -48.59
C TRP A 100 53.77 33.80 -48.26
N SER A 101 52.56 33.27 -48.40
CA SER A 101 51.35 33.98 -48.01
C SER A 101 50.28 33.02 -47.53
N GLY A 102 49.39 33.49 -46.67
CA GLY A 102 48.26 32.71 -46.22
C GLY A 102 47.25 33.55 -45.44
N GLN A 103 46.29 32.84 -44.84
CA GLN A 103 45.32 33.42 -43.93
C GLN A 103 45.30 32.59 -42.65
N THR A 104 45.30 33.23 -41.49
CA THR A 104 45.12 32.55 -40.20
C THR A 104 43.66 32.16 -40.02
N THR A 105 43.41 31.11 -39.22
CA THR A 105 42.05 30.79 -38.77
C THR A 105 41.88 31.40 -37.37
N PRO A 106 40.73 32.03 -37.05
CA PRO A 106 40.50 32.52 -35.70
C PRO A 106 40.68 31.41 -34.67
N CYS A 107 41.22 31.75 -33.50
CA CYS A 107 41.32 30.83 -32.39
C CYS A 107 39.90 30.39 -32.01
N THR A 108 39.68 29.08 -31.97
CA THR A 108 38.43 28.55 -31.42
C THR A 108 38.49 28.77 -29.92
N ALA A 109 37.67 29.70 -29.42
CA ALA A 109 37.44 29.81 -27.99
C ALA A 109 36.90 28.46 -27.50
N GLU A 110 37.62 27.81 -26.58
CA GLU A 110 37.08 26.69 -25.84
C GLU A 110 35.81 27.18 -25.16
N ALA A 111 34.66 26.58 -25.48
CA ALA A 111 33.41 26.97 -24.86
C ALA A 111 33.56 26.76 -23.35
N ALA A 112 33.33 27.82 -22.57
CA ALA A 112 33.26 27.69 -21.11
C ALA A 112 32.22 26.60 -20.78
N PRO A 113 32.47 25.74 -19.77
CA PRO A 113 31.47 24.78 -19.33
C PRO A 113 30.19 25.55 -18.99
N GLU A 114 29.05 25.08 -19.50
CA GLU A 114 27.76 25.66 -19.16
C GLU A 114 27.55 25.54 -17.64
N GLU A 115 27.18 26.65 -17.00
CA GLU A 115 26.87 26.68 -15.58
C GLU A 115 25.70 25.73 -15.31
N ARG A 116 25.93 24.73 -14.45
CA ARG A 116 24.94 23.74 -14.04
C ARG A 116 24.67 23.92 -12.55
N LEU A 117 23.48 24.45 -12.24
CA LEU A 117 22.98 24.59 -10.89
C LEU A 117 22.00 23.47 -10.55
N VAL A 118 22.02 23.01 -9.31
CA VAL A 118 21.04 22.07 -8.75
C VAL A 118 20.59 22.58 -7.39
N THR A 119 19.29 22.52 -7.12
CA THR A 119 18.72 22.77 -5.79
C THR A 119 18.49 21.44 -5.07
N GLY A 120 19.05 21.28 -3.87
CA GLY A 120 18.75 20.17 -2.95
C GLY A 120 17.75 20.59 -1.87
N LEU A 121 16.79 19.73 -1.55
CA LEU A 121 15.84 19.89 -0.44
C LEU A 121 16.20 18.90 0.67
N TYR A 122 16.49 19.44 1.85
CA TYR A 122 16.84 18.69 3.04
C TYR A 122 15.76 18.83 4.09
N LEU A 123 15.52 17.74 4.83
CA LEU A 123 14.64 17.71 5.99
C LEU A 123 15.46 17.50 7.25
N TYR A 124 15.09 18.17 8.33
CA TYR A 124 15.69 17.98 9.64
C TYR A 124 14.70 18.22 10.78
N GLU A 125 14.95 17.53 11.89
CA GLU A 125 14.33 17.84 13.17
C GLU A 125 15.01 19.07 13.78
N LYS A 126 14.22 20.00 14.32
CA LYS A 126 14.73 21.20 14.99
C LYS A 126 15.26 20.83 16.36
N VAL A 127 16.43 21.36 16.72
CA VAL A 127 17.01 21.17 18.07
C VAL A 127 16.11 21.78 19.14
N HIS A 128 15.49 22.91 18.83
CA HIS A 128 14.47 23.58 19.62
C HIS A 128 13.18 23.71 18.78
N PRO A 129 12.19 22.83 18.98
CA PRO A 129 10.95 22.79 18.19
C PRO A 129 10.18 24.11 18.15
N ASP A 130 10.17 24.85 19.26
CA ASP A 130 9.45 26.12 19.40
C ASP A 130 10.19 27.33 18.80
N GLN A 131 11.37 27.12 18.21
CA GLN A 131 12.14 28.16 17.54
C GLN A 131 12.05 27.97 16.02
N PRO A 132 12.23 29.05 15.24
CA PRO A 132 12.21 28.95 13.78
C PRO A 132 13.30 28.03 13.23
N ALA A 133 13.03 27.46 12.07
CA ALA A 133 14.00 26.77 11.23
C ALA A 133 15.23 27.66 10.95
N ALA A 134 16.41 27.14 11.26
CA ALA A 134 17.67 27.85 11.03
C ALA A 134 18.85 26.88 11.03
N TRP A 135 19.94 27.26 10.37
CA TRP A 135 21.19 26.49 10.33
C TRP A 135 21.67 26.02 11.71
N HIS A 136 21.67 26.93 12.70
CA HIS A 136 22.11 26.62 14.07
C HIS A 136 21.04 25.94 14.94
N ASN A 137 19.79 25.88 14.47
CA ASN A 137 18.69 25.17 15.10
C ASN A 137 18.36 23.85 14.36
N SER A 138 19.25 23.40 13.47
CA SER A 138 19.06 22.17 12.71
C SER A 138 19.76 20.99 13.38
N GLY A 139 19.05 19.87 13.49
CA GLY A 139 19.67 18.56 13.71
C GLY A 139 20.42 18.08 12.46
N PRO A 140 20.81 16.79 12.41
CA PRO A 140 21.27 16.19 11.17
C PRO A 140 20.21 16.30 10.08
N GLN A 141 20.62 16.74 8.91
CA GLN A 141 19.73 16.98 7.78
C GLN A 141 19.95 15.94 6.70
N GLU A 142 18.87 15.40 6.18
CA GLU A 142 18.89 14.35 5.17
C GLU A 142 18.28 14.89 3.87
N LEU A 143 18.95 14.63 2.75
CA LEU A 143 18.48 15.03 1.42
C LEU A 143 17.22 14.23 1.07
N LEU A 144 16.11 14.92 0.87
CA LEU A 144 14.86 14.31 0.41
C LEU A 144 14.83 14.14 -1.11
N VAL A 145 15.15 15.22 -1.82
CA VAL A 145 15.09 15.29 -3.28
C VAL A 145 15.96 16.43 -3.80
N GLN A 146 16.29 16.38 -5.09
CA GLN A 146 17.03 17.43 -5.80
C GLN A 146 16.35 17.73 -7.14
N ARG A 147 16.51 18.95 -7.65
CA ARG A 147 16.06 19.35 -8.99
C ARG A 147 17.08 20.21 -9.71
N ASP A 148 17.12 20.12 -11.04
CA ASP A 148 17.95 20.98 -11.86
C ASP A 148 17.49 22.45 -11.77
N GLY A 149 18.44 23.37 -11.78
CA GLY A 149 18.21 24.81 -11.67
C GLY A 149 18.50 25.38 -10.28
N HIS A 150 17.99 26.58 -10.05
CA HIS A 150 18.22 27.37 -8.82
C HIS A 150 16.92 27.73 -8.09
N SER A 151 15.78 27.18 -8.52
CA SER A 151 14.49 27.49 -7.92
C SER A 151 14.35 26.77 -6.58
N PHE A 152 13.85 27.46 -5.55
CA PHE A 152 13.42 26.87 -4.29
C PHE A 152 11.97 26.36 -4.36
N TRP A 153 11.67 25.26 -3.69
CA TRP A 153 10.32 24.71 -3.53
C TRP A 153 9.48 25.61 -2.62
N ASP A 154 8.26 25.90 -3.02
CA ASP A 154 7.26 26.66 -2.25
C ASP A 154 6.06 25.78 -1.90
N GLU A 155 5.00 26.38 -1.33
CA GLU A 155 3.79 25.66 -0.94
C GLU A 155 3.06 24.95 -2.10
N GLU A 156 3.19 25.46 -3.33
CA GLU A 156 2.45 24.93 -4.49
C GLU A 156 3.11 23.68 -5.08
N ASP A 157 4.44 23.56 -4.94
CA ASP A 157 5.24 22.51 -5.58
C ASP A 157 6.05 21.64 -4.59
N PHE A 158 5.81 21.75 -3.29
CA PHE A 158 6.49 20.95 -2.27
C PHE A 158 6.27 19.43 -2.47
N PRO A 159 7.32 18.61 -2.47
CA PRO A 159 7.26 17.16 -2.76
C PRO A 159 6.82 16.36 -1.52
N ILE A 160 5.55 16.50 -1.14
CA ILE A 160 4.99 15.88 0.08
C ILE A 160 5.16 14.35 0.12
N GLU A 161 5.16 13.70 -1.05
CA GLU A 161 5.32 12.24 -1.19
C GLU A 161 6.70 11.72 -0.75
N ASN A 162 7.69 12.61 -0.64
CA ASN A 162 9.03 12.29 -0.17
C ASN A 162 9.18 12.39 1.36
N LEU A 163 8.17 12.89 2.07
CA LEU A 163 8.24 13.02 3.53
C LEU A 163 8.20 11.63 4.22
N PRO A 164 9.10 11.37 5.19
CA PRO A 164 9.01 10.21 6.06
C PRO A 164 7.70 10.16 6.85
N ALA A 165 7.20 8.95 7.13
CA ALA A 165 5.91 8.76 7.79
C ALA A 165 5.88 9.19 9.27
N ASP A 166 7.04 9.35 9.89
CA ASP A 166 7.24 9.80 11.26
C ASP A 166 7.33 11.34 11.40
N VAL A 167 7.21 12.07 10.29
CA VAL A 167 7.14 13.54 10.31
C VAL A 167 5.76 13.98 10.82
N CYS A 168 5.76 14.64 11.96
CA CYS A 168 4.56 15.16 12.61
C CYS A 168 4.87 16.43 13.43
N GLY A 169 3.84 17.23 13.68
CA GLY A 169 3.91 18.45 14.47
C GLY A 169 4.80 19.55 13.87
N THR A 170 5.10 20.58 14.67
CA THR A 170 5.88 21.76 14.25
C THR A 170 7.37 21.61 14.52
N GLY A 171 7.85 20.41 14.87
CA GLY A 171 9.24 20.14 15.26
C GLY A 171 10.23 20.05 14.11
N TRP A 172 9.80 20.29 12.87
CA TRP A 172 10.58 20.03 11.66
C TRP A 172 10.87 21.31 10.88
N GLY A 173 12.04 21.35 10.25
CA GLY A 173 12.43 22.40 9.32
C GLY A 173 12.97 21.79 8.03
N VAL A 174 13.00 22.61 6.99
CA VAL A 174 13.68 22.27 5.73
C VAL A 174 14.85 23.22 5.48
N GLN A 175 15.85 22.72 4.76
CA GLN A 175 16.93 23.53 4.19
C GLN A 175 16.91 23.31 2.68
N GLN A 176 17.02 24.39 1.92
CA GLN A 176 17.09 24.34 0.47
C GLN A 176 18.39 24.98 0.03
N ASP A 177 19.23 24.23 -0.69
CA ASP A 177 20.57 24.66 -1.08
C ASP A 177 20.73 24.62 -2.59
N VAL A 178 21.10 25.75 -3.19
CA VAL A 178 21.49 25.82 -4.60
C VAL A 178 23.01 25.64 -4.68
N ALA A 179 23.46 24.64 -5.42
CA ALA A 179 24.88 24.34 -5.61
C ALA A 179 25.30 24.40 -7.08
N ASP A 180 26.50 24.92 -7.33
CA ASP A 180 27.19 24.82 -8.61
C ASP A 180 27.86 23.46 -8.73
N VAL A 181 27.37 22.68 -9.69
CA VAL A 181 27.79 21.31 -9.96
C VAL A 181 28.44 21.18 -11.35
N SER A 182 28.88 22.30 -11.93
CA SER A 182 29.48 22.38 -13.28
C SER A 182 30.77 21.56 -13.40
N ASP A 183 31.53 21.42 -12.30
CA ASP A 183 32.78 20.64 -12.26
C ASP A 183 32.57 19.18 -11.83
N GLY A 184 31.31 18.74 -11.74
CA GLY A 184 30.94 17.40 -11.31
C GLY A 184 30.80 17.22 -9.80
N PHE A 185 30.74 18.31 -9.02
CA PHE A 185 30.34 18.26 -7.62
C PHE A 185 29.02 17.49 -7.44
N GLU A 186 28.96 16.64 -6.42
CA GLU A 186 27.77 15.88 -6.04
C GLU A 186 27.21 16.48 -4.75
N ILE A 187 25.93 16.85 -4.77
CA ILE A 187 25.25 17.40 -3.60
C ILE A 187 25.31 16.40 -2.43
N PRO A 188 25.68 16.83 -1.20
CA PRO A 188 25.77 15.93 -0.06
C PRO A 188 24.40 15.32 0.26
N THR A 189 24.33 14.03 0.53
CA THR A 189 23.06 13.40 0.94
C THR A 189 22.71 13.67 2.40
N ARG A 190 23.69 14.07 3.21
CA ARG A 190 23.53 14.38 4.62
C ARG A 190 24.41 15.55 5.03
N ILE A 191 23.85 16.46 5.80
CA ILE A 191 24.52 17.67 6.29
C ILE A 191 24.36 17.74 7.81
N VAL A 192 25.37 18.24 8.53
CA VAL A 192 25.32 18.38 9.99
C VAL A 192 25.97 19.70 10.40
N TRP A 193 25.25 20.54 11.15
CA TRP A 193 25.83 21.76 11.70
C TRP A 193 27.08 21.47 12.56
N PRO A 194 28.17 22.27 12.45
CA PRO A 194 28.34 23.48 11.63
C PRO A 194 28.93 23.22 10.24
N ASP A 195 29.06 21.98 9.80
CA ASP A 195 29.75 21.59 8.57
C ASP A 195 28.75 21.30 7.43
N GLY A 196 28.63 22.24 6.48
CA GLY A 196 27.69 22.14 5.35
C GLY A 196 28.06 21.12 4.27
N GLY A 197 29.33 20.69 4.17
CA GLY A 197 29.76 19.71 3.15
C GLY A 197 29.87 20.24 1.70
N PHE A 198 29.53 21.50 1.43
CA PHE A 198 29.50 22.06 0.08
C PHE A 198 30.85 22.55 -0.48
N ALA A 199 31.93 22.58 0.30
CA ALA A 199 33.29 22.89 -0.18
C ALA A 199 33.46 24.13 -1.10
N GLY A 200 32.58 25.14 -1.00
CA GLY A 200 32.60 26.35 -1.84
C GLY A 200 31.66 26.32 -3.05
N HIS A 201 30.93 25.23 -3.26
CA HIS A 201 29.93 25.05 -4.33
C HIS A 201 28.56 25.64 -3.99
N LEU A 202 28.31 26.04 -2.74
CA LEU A 202 27.04 26.62 -2.32
C LEU A 202 26.89 28.04 -2.90
N VAL A 203 25.84 28.24 -3.69
CA VAL A 203 25.52 29.50 -4.38
C VAL A 203 24.48 30.29 -3.61
N ASP A 204 23.40 29.64 -3.19
CA ASP A 204 22.30 30.23 -2.43
C ASP A 204 21.70 29.21 -1.46
N TRP A 205 21.06 29.67 -0.39
CA TRP A 205 20.44 28.80 0.61
C TRP A 205 19.25 29.48 1.29
N ARG A 206 18.34 28.66 1.84
CA ARG A 206 17.33 29.12 2.81
C ARG A 206 16.91 28.03 3.79
N HIS A 207 16.35 28.46 4.91
CA HIS A 207 15.70 27.62 5.91
C HIS A 207 14.27 28.10 6.10
N ASP A 208 13.33 27.17 6.04
CA ASP A 208 11.91 27.42 6.25
C ASP A 208 11.39 26.39 7.27
N ASP A 209 10.42 26.78 8.11
CA ASP A 209 9.71 25.83 8.94
C ASP A 209 8.87 24.91 8.02
N LEU A 210 8.81 23.61 8.31
CA LEU A 210 8.14 22.68 7.39
C LEU A 210 6.63 22.99 7.26
N ASP A 211 6.00 23.43 8.34
CA ASP A 211 4.59 23.81 8.38
C ASP A 211 4.25 25.10 7.63
N ASP A 212 5.26 25.88 7.22
CA ASP A 212 5.08 27.00 6.29
C ASP A 212 4.97 26.53 4.83
N LEU A 213 5.43 25.33 4.49
CA LEU A 213 5.43 24.80 3.11
C LEU A 213 4.38 23.72 2.89
N VAL A 214 4.00 22.98 3.92
CA VAL A 214 3.06 21.87 3.81
C VAL A 214 2.29 21.65 5.11
N THR A 215 1.07 21.14 5.01
CA THR A 215 0.31 20.75 6.21
C THR A 215 0.90 19.48 6.82
N VAL A 216 1.60 19.63 7.95
CA VAL A 216 2.14 18.52 8.74
C VAL A 216 1.07 18.01 9.71
N PRO A 217 0.78 16.69 9.75
CA PRO A 217 -0.17 16.14 10.71
C PRO A 217 0.32 16.35 12.15
N PRO A 218 -0.57 16.53 13.14
CA PRO A 218 -0.16 16.57 14.55
C PRO A 218 0.49 15.25 14.94
N CYS A 219 1.47 15.30 15.84
CA CYS A 219 2.03 14.07 16.40
C CYS A 219 0.98 13.35 17.25
N ASP A 220 0.94 12.02 17.12
CA ASP A 220 0.25 11.15 18.05
C ASP A 220 0.98 11.21 19.39
N VAL A 221 0.64 12.21 20.20
CA VAL A 221 1.08 12.29 21.59
C VAL A 221 0.34 11.21 22.36
N ALA A 222 1.09 10.35 23.08
CA ALA A 222 0.48 9.38 23.98
C ALA A 222 -0.45 10.14 24.94
N GLU A 223 -1.74 9.83 24.90
CA GLU A 223 -2.71 10.50 25.75
C GLU A 223 -2.38 10.20 27.22
N PRO A 224 -2.30 11.22 28.09
CA PRO A 224 -2.05 10.98 29.50
C PRO A 224 -3.19 10.16 30.10
N VAL A 225 -2.86 9.03 30.72
CA VAL A 225 -3.84 8.09 31.27
C VAL A 225 -3.88 8.14 32.80
N THR A 226 -5.03 7.78 33.37
CA THR A 226 -5.17 7.43 34.78
C THR A 226 -5.14 5.92 34.92
N LEU A 227 -4.39 5.42 35.90
CA LEU A 227 -4.34 3.99 36.20
C LEU A 227 -5.67 3.53 36.84
N PRO A 228 -6.18 2.34 36.50
CA PRO A 228 -7.35 1.79 37.15
C PRO A 228 -7.11 1.61 38.65
N GLU A 229 -8.09 2.03 39.46
CA GLU A 229 -8.03 1.90 40.90
C GLU A 229 -8.35 0.45 41.32
N PRO A 230 -7.55 -0.18 42.19
CA PRO A 230 -7.83 -1.49 42.76
C PRO A 230 -9.02 -1.45 43.73
N ALA A 231 -9.72 -2.58 43.89
CA ALA A 231 -10.93 -2.67 44.70
C ALA A 231 -10.70 -3.52 45.97
N PRO A 232 -10.98 -3.01 47.19
CA PRO A 232 -10.96 -3.84 48.38
C PRO A 232 -12.20 -4.75 48.43
N VAL A 233 -12.02 -6.00 48.84
CA VAL A 233 -13.10 -6.95 49.09
C VAL A 233 -13.02 -7.43 50.53
N GLU A 234 -13.98 -6.99 51.34
CA GLU A 234 -14.21 -7.54 52.68
C GLU A 234 -15.10 -8.78 52.55
N ALA A 235 -14.60 -9.94 52.97
CA ALA A 235 -15.37 -11.18 53.07
C ALA A 235 -15.35 -11.68 54.51
N CYS A 236 -16.48 -12.22 54.97
CA CYS A 236 -16.68 -12.61 56.37
C CYS A 236 -15.94 -13.91 56.76
N ASP A 237 -15.53 -14.72 55.79
CA ASP A 237 -14.94 -16.06 55.96
C ASP A 237 -13.46 -16.17 55.53
N THR A 238 -12.96 -15.18 54.79
CA THR A 238 -11.58 -15.11 54.32
C THR A 238 -10.92 -13.83 54.81
N GLU A 239 -9.61 -13.87 55.05
CA GLU A 239 -8.87 -12.65 55.31
C GLU A 239 -9.05 -11.69 54.14
N GLY A 240 -9.52 -10.46 54.38
CA GLY A 240 -9.84 -9.47 53.34
C GLY A 240 -8.82 -9.42 52.21
N ARG A 241 -9.30 -9.21 50.98
CA ARG A 241 -8.45 -9.21 49.78
C ARG A 241 -8.56 -7.89 49.05
N VAL A 242 -7.63 -7.63 48.14
CA VAL A 242 -7.71 -6.52 47.20
C VAL A 242 -7.69 -7.12 45.80
N GLU A 243 -8.69 -6.79 44.99
CA GLU A 243 -8.76 -7.15 43.57
C GLU A 243 -7.91 -6.14 42.80
N LEU A 244 -6.84 -6.66 42.20
CA LEU A 244 -5.93 -5.87 41.37
C LEU A 244 -6.49 -5.85 39.94
N PRO A 245 -6.54 -4.68 39.30
CA PRO A 245 -7.00 -4.58 37.93
C PRO A 245 -6.00 -5.23 36.98
N GLU A 246 -6.50 -5.96 35.98
CA GLU A 246 -5.67 -6.38 34.85
C GLU A 246 -5.43 -5.17 33.95
N SER A 247 -4.16 -4.78 33.79
CA SER A 247 -3.81 -3.60 33.00
C SER A 247 -2.47 -3.81 32.31
N GLU A 248 -2.40 -3.43 31.04
CA GLU A 248 -1.14 -3.32 30.29
C GLU A 248 -0.38 -2.03 30.63
N LEU A 249 -1.04 -1.09 31.33
CA LEU A 249 -0.48 0.23 31.64
C LEU A 249 0.45 0.20 32.86
N ALA A 250 0.24 -0.73 33.79
CA ALA A 250 1.02 -0.80 35.02
C ALA A 250 1.00 -2.20 35.63
N GLU A 251 2.09 -2.54 36.29
CA GLU A 251 2.15 -3.71 37.18
C GLU A 251 1.74 -3.31 38.60
N TYR A 252 0.79 -4.05 39.19
CA TYR A 252 0.27 -3.80 40.53
C TYR A 252 0.90 -4.75 41.55
N SER A 253 1.23 -4.21 42.72
CA SER A 253 1.70 -4.99 43.87
C SER A 253 0.92 -4.61 45.12
N VAL A 254 0.62 -5.58 45.97
CA VAL A 254 -0.08 -5.37 47.25
C VAL A 254 0.83 -5.70 48.42
N SER A 255 0.82 -4.84 49.42
CA SER A 255 1.47 -5.04 50.71
C SER A 255 0.43 -4.91 51.83
N TRP A 256 0.63 -5.65 52.91
CA TRP A 256 -0.31 -5.73 54.03
C TRP A 256 0.39 -5.41 55.34
N THR A 257 -0.36 -4.84 56.30
CA THR A 257 0.08 -4.78 57.69
C THR A 257 0.07 -6.19 58.31
N ASP A 258 0.89 -6.40 59.34
CA ASP A 258 1.04 -7.71 60.00
C ASP A 258 -0.29 -8.27 60.56
N ASP A 259 -1.19 -7.38 60.99
CA ASP A 259 -2.51 -7.71 61.55
C ASP A 259 -3.61 -7.81 60.47
N ARG A 260 -3.26 -7.63 59.19
CA ARG A 260 -4.17 -7.64 58.03
C ARG A 260 -5.32 -6.63 58.14
N SER A 261 -5.16 -5.57 58.93
CA SER A 261 -6.15 -4.50 59.06
C SER A 261 -6.03 -3.44 57.96
N GLN A 262 -4.91 -3.38 57.24
CA GLN A 262 -4.68 -2.43 56.16
C GLN A 262 -3.89 -3.05 55.00
N ALA A 263 -4.27 -2.69 53.78
CA ALA A 263 -3.54 -3.00 52.56
C ALA A 263 -3.09 -1.72 51.86
N THR A 264 -1.86 -1.70 51.34
CA THR A 264 -1.37 -0.66 50.42
C THR A 264 -1.07 -1.31 49.08
N VAL A 265 -1.73 -0.84 48.03
CA VAL A 265 -1.45 -1.21 46.63
C VAL A 265 -0.59 -0.13 46.00
N THR A 266 0.47 -0.54 45.30
CA THR A 266 1.33 0.34 44.50
C THR A 266 1.34 -0.14 43.05
N ALA A 267 1.09 0.78 42.13
CA ALA A 267 1.17 0.55 40.70
C ALA A 267 2.46 1.13 40.11
N THR A 268 3.16 0.34 39.31
CA THR A 268 4.36 0.73 38.58
C THR A 268 4.03 0.88 37.10
N PRO A 269 3.94 2.10 36.55
CA PRO A 269 3.64 2.32 35.14
C PRO A 269 4.70 1.69 34.22
N GLY A 270 4.27 1.25 33.04
CA GLY A 270 5.18 0.86 31.95
C GLY A 270 6.07 2.01 31.49
N ALA A 271 7.20 1.70 30.86
CA ALA A 271 8.20 2.69 30.45
C ALA A 271 7.65 3.77 29.50
N ASP A 272 6.68 3.41 28.66
CA ASP A 272 6.08 4.28 27.65
C ASP A 272 4.72 4.87 28.10
N VAL A 273 4.34 4.68 29.37
CA VAL A 273 3.05 5.15 29.90
C VAL A 273 3.19 6.55 30.46
N LEU A 274 2.54 7.52 29.80
CA LEU A 274 2.42 8.88 30.29
C LEU A 274 1.22 8.98 31.26
N LEU A 275 1.48 9.24 32.54
CA LEU A 275 0.42 9.45 33.52
C LEU A 275 -0.12 10.88 33.45
N ALA A 276 -1.43 11.02 33.65
CA ALA A 276 -2.07 12.32 33.86
C ALA A 276 -1.50 13.03 35.11
N ASP A 277 -1.48 14.37 35.08
CA ASP A 277 -1.01 15.16 36.22
C ASP A 277 -1.87 14.86 37.46
N GLY A 278 -1.21 14.56 38.57
CA GLY A 278 -1.87 14.13 39.82
C GLY A 278 -2.47 12.72 39.82
N ALA A 279 -2.22 11.88 38.80
CA ALA A 279 -2.70 10.50 38.79
C ALA A 279 -2.16 9.70 39.99
N ALA A 280 -3.06 8.94 40.63
CA ALA A 280 -2.69 8.08 41.75
C ALA A 280 -1.89 6.86 41.28
N THR A 281 -0.83 6.54 42.01
CA THR A 281 -0.02 5.31 41.82
C THR A 281 0.02 4.46 43.09
N SER A 282 -0.70 4.89 44.14
CA SER A 282 -0.76 4.19 45.42
C SER A 282 -2.12 4.40 46.07
N TRP A 283 -2.70 3.31 46.57
CA TRP A 283 -3.99 3.31 47.28
C TRP A 283 -3.82 2.56 48.60
N THR A 284 -4.54 3.00 49.64
CA THR A 284 -4.53 2.35 50.96
C THR A 284 -5.96 2.07 51.38
N PHE A 285 -6.22 0.84 51.80
CA PHE A 285 -7.53 0.34 52.19
C PHE A 285 -7.49 -0.17 53.63
N GLU A 286 -8.50 0.18 54.43
CA GLU A 286 -8.67 -0.31 55.80
C GLU A 286 -9.78 -1.37 55.85
N PHE A 287 -9.55 -2.42 56.64
CA PHE A 287 -10.45 -3.57 56.77
C PHE A 287 -10.92 -3.68 58.22
N THR A 288 -12.24 -3.63 58.43
CA THR A 288 -12.84 -3.50 59.77
C THR A 288 -13.46 -4.79 60.30
N ARG A 289 -13.84 -5.74 59.42
CA ARG A 289 -14.62 -6.94 59.76
C ARG A 289 -15.91 -6.68 60.56
N ALA A 290 -16.41 -5.44 60.59
CA ALA A 290 -17.53 -5.04 61.44
C ALA A 290 -18.88 -5.23 60.71
N GLY A 291 -19.42 -6.46 60.69
CA GLY A 291 -20.74 -6.73 60.08
C GLY A 291 -21.21 -8.18 60.02
N CYS A 292 -20.67 -9.09 60.85
CA CYS A 292 -20.94 -10.54 60.71
C CYS A 292 -22.17 -11.07 61.49
N ASP A 293 -23.15 -10.24 61.86
CA ASP A 293 -24.35 -10.70 62.55
C ASP A 293 -25.63 -10.16 61.87
N ASP A 294 -26.45 -11.09 61.35
CA ASP A 294 -27.84 -10.97 60.86
C ASP A 294 -28.13 -10.06 59.64
N ASP A 295 -28.00 -10.61 58.43
CA ASP A 295 -28.89 -10.25 57.32
C ASP A 295 -29.74 -11.47 56.97
N GLY A 296 -31.07 -11.30 56.96
CA GLY A 296 -32.05 -12.34 56.66
C GLY A 296 -31.91 -12.91 55.23
N PRO A 297 -32.79 -13.83 54.82
CA PRO A 297 -32.71 -14.41 53.48
C PRO A 297 -32.79 -13.33 52.40
N VAL A 298 -31.93 -13.43 51.40
CA VAL A 298 -31.88 -12.50 50.27
C VAL A 298 -33.18 -12.65 49.47
N VAL A 299 -33.90 -11.55 49.25
CA VAL A 299 -35.15 -11.58 48.49
C VAL A 299 -34.84 -11.42 47.01
N VAL A 300 -35.21 -12.44 46.22
CA VAL A 300 -34.96 -12.49 44.77
C VAL A 300 -36.28 -12.55 43.99
N VAL A 301 -36.25 -12.21 42.71
CA VAL A 301 -37.43 -12.21 41.81
C VAL A 301 -37.07 -13.03 40.57
N PRO A 302 -37.85 -14.06 40.20
CA PRO A 302 -37.58 -14.86 39.01
C PRO A 302 -37.94 -14.09 37.74
N GLU A 303 -37.24 -14.36 36.65
CA GLU A 303 -37.58 -13.82 35.32
C GLU A 303 -38.70 -14.65 34.68
N PRO A 304 -39.69 -14.04 33.99
CA PRO A 304 -40.72 -14.79 33.28
C PRO A 304 -40.14 -15.52 32.05
N PRO A 305 -40.58 -16.77 31.77
CA PRO A 305 -40.20 -17.47 30.55
C PRO A 305 -40.79 -16.78 29.31
N THR A 306 -40.20 -17.04 28.15
CA THR A 306 -40.65 -16.46 26.87
C THR A 306 -41.42 -17.51 26.07
N PRO A 307 -42.70 -17.28 25.73
CA PRO A 307 -43.42 -18.17 24.82
C PRO A 307 -42.91 -17.96 23.39
N VAL A 308 -42.56 -19.06 22.74
CA VAL A 308 -42.24 -19.14 21.31
C VAL A 308 -43.41 -19.85 20.66
N ASP A 309 -44.13 -19.11 19.82
CA ASP A 309 -45.31 -19.55 19.10
C ASP A 309 -44.98 -19.58 17.61
N LEU A 310 -44.78 -20.78 17.06
CA LEU A 310 -44.46 -20.97 15.65
C LEU A 310 -45.72 -21.41 14.91
N CYS A 311 -45.69 -21.38 13.58
CA CYS A 311 -46.84 -21.83 12.82
C CYS A 311 -47.03 -23.36 12.97
N GLY A 312 -48.28 -23.81 12.97
CA GLY A 312 -48.64 -25.20 13.27
C GLY A 312 -48.51 -25.53 14.76
N THR A 313 -48.44 -26.82 15.10
CA THR A 313 -48.29 -27.31 16.49
C THR A 313 -46.84 -27.69 16.82
N ALA A 314 -45.97 -27.67 15.83
CA ALA A 314 -44.60 -28.13 15.93
C ALA A 314 -43.68 -26.93 16.19
N GLY A 315 -42.94 -26.97 17.29
CA GLY A 315 -42.00 -25.90 17.68
C GLY A 315 -42.55 -24.90 18.70
N ASP A 316 -43.79 -25.08 19.16
CA ASP A 316 -44.35 -24.31 20.27
C ASP A 316 -43.67 -24.66 21.58
N GLU A 317 -42.98 -23.68 22.15
CA GLU A 317 -42.14 -23.87 23.32
C GLU A 317 -42.31 -22.72 24.30
N LEU A 318 -42.28 -23.06 25.60
CA LEU A 318 -42.11 -22.08 26.65
C LEU A 318 -40.63 -22.09 27.07
N VAL A 319 -39.87 -21.13 26.56
CA VAL A 319 -38.42 -21.07 26.75
C VAL A 319 -38.10 -20.51 28.13
N ALA A 320 -37.44 -21.34 28.96
CA ALA A 320 -36.99 -20.92 30.28
C ALA A 320 -35.89 -19.85 30.18
N PRO A 321 -35.82 -18.89 31.13
CA PRO A 321 -34.69 -17.99 31.26
C PRO A 321 -33.37 -18.75 31.49
N ARG A 322 -32.25 -18.04 31.34
CA ARG A 322 -30.94 -18.62 31.64
C ARG A 322 -30.76 -18.76 33.15
N ASP A 323 -30.13 -19.84 33.59
CA ASP A 323 -29.74 -20.02 34.98
C ASP A 323 -28.80 -18.90 35.44
N GLY A 324 -29.12 -18.34 36.61
CA GLY A 324 -28.31 -17.35 37.30
C GLY A 324 -27.72 -17.91 38.60
N VAL A 325 -26.91 -17.11 39.27
CA VAL A 325 -26.36 -17.46 40.59
C VAL A 325 -27.43 -17.46 41.70
N GLU A 326 -28.54 -16.74 41.48
CA GLU A 326 -29.62 -16.55 42.45
C GLU A 326 -30.86 -17.42 42.18
N VAL A 327 -31.11 -17.79 40.92
CA VAL A 327 -32.29 -18.55 40.47
C VAL A 327 -31.92 -19.52 39.35
N THR A 328 -32.37 -20.76 39.45
CA THR A 328 -32.24 -21.79 38.41
C THR A 328 -33.62 -22.17 37.87
N TYR A 329 -33.70 -22.52 36.58
CA TYR A 329 -34.95 -22.81 35.89
C TYR A 329 -34.97 -24.23 35.33
N THR A 330 -36.11 -24.91 35.46
CA THR A 330 -36.33 -26.25 34.88
C THR A 330 -37.64 -26.28 34.10
N THR A 331 -37.58 -26.65 32.83
CA THR A 331 -38.77 -26.86 32.00
C THR A 331 -39.37 -28.24 32.28
N THR A 332 -40.68 -28.28 32.52
CA THR A 332 -41.46 -29.49 32.81
C THR A 332 -42.72 -29.53 31.93
N ASP A 333 -43.46 -30.64 31.96
CA ASP A 333 -44.75 -30.75 31.26
C ASP A 333 -45.80 -29.75 31.78
N GLU A 334 -45.70 -29.34 33.06
CA GLU A 334 -46.62 -28.39 33.69
C GLU A 334 -46.27 -26.91 33.40
N GLY A 335 -45.04 -26.64 32.94
CA GLY A 335 -44.51 -25.28 32.73
C GLY A 335 -43.05 -25.12 33.15
N VAL A 336 -42.62 -23.88 33.42
CA VAL A 336 -41.25 -23.56 33.84
C VAL A 336 -41.21 -23.36 35.36
N VAL A 337 -40.38 -24.16 36.04
CA VAL A 337 -40.15 -24.08 37.49
C VAL A 337 -38.91 -23.22 37.75
N ALA A 338 -39.04 -22.20 38.59
CA ALA A 338 -37.94 -21.39 39.09
C ALA A 338 -37.62 -21.77 40.55
N GLU A 339 -36.35 -22.03 40.84
CA GLU A 339 -35.83 -22.39 42.16
C GLU A 339 -34.80 -21.35 42.64
N ALA A 340 -35.01 -20.77 43.81
CA ALA A 340 -34.10 -19.80 44.43
C ALA A 340 -32.89 -20.51 45.07
N ALA A 341 -31.72 -19.88 44.96
CA ALA A 341 -30.49 -20.39 45.55
C ALA A 341 -30.55 -20.46 47.10
N GLN A 342 -29.65 -21.25 47.69
CA GLN A 342 -29.58 -21.39 49.15
C GLN A 342 -29.31 -20.04 49.83
N GLY A 343 -30.15 -19.68 50.79
CA GLY A 343 -30.08 -18.38 51.48
C GLY A 343 -30.95 -17.30 50.85
N SER A 344 -31.62 -17.59 49.74
CA SER A 344 -32.56 -16.70 49.07
C SER A 344 -34.01 -17.16 49.21
N THR A 345 -34.95 -16.24 49.07
CA THR A 345 -36.40 -16.51 48.99
C THR A 345 -37.05 -15.64 47.93
N PHE A 346 -38.12 -16.11 47.30
CA PHE A 346 -38.88 -15.28 46.38
C PHE A 346 -39.68 -14.19 47.10
N GLY A 347 -39.62 -12.97 46.56
CA GLY A 347 -40.43 -11.84 46.99
C GLY A 347 -41.82 -11.83 46.34
N GLU A 348 -42.27 -10.66 45.89
CA GLU A 348 -43.46 -10.55 45.05
C GLU A 348 -43.16 -11.20 43.68
N LEU A 349 -43.95 -12.21 43.32
CA LEU A 349 -43.76 -12.93 42.07
C LEU A 349 -44.32 -12.12 40.89
N PRO A 350 -43.64 -12.13 39.73
CA PRO A 350 -44.17 -11.53 38.51
C PRO A 350 -45.49 -12.18 38.08
N GLU A 351 -46.25 -11.46 37.25
CA GLU A 351 -47.47 -11.99 36.64
C GLU A 351 -47.22 -13.30 35.88
N GLY A 352 -48.08 -14.29 36.09
CA GLY A 352 -47.98 -15.63 35.48
C GLY A 352 -47.29 -16.68 36.36
N TYR A 353 -46.45 -16.27 37.33
CA TYR A 353 -45.90 -17.21 38.32
C TYR A 353 -46.88 -17.49 39.47
N THR A 354 -46.91 -18.75 39.90
CA THR A 354 -47.60 -19.21 41.10
C THR A 354 -46.58 -19.78 42.09
N ALA A 355 -46.56 -19.27 43.32
CA ALA A 355 -45.68 -19.77 44.37
C ALA A 355 -46.01 -21.22 44.72
N VAL A 356 -45.02 -22.10 44.69
CA VAL A 356 -45.10 -23.47 45.23
C VAL A 356 -44.72 -23.44 46.72
N ASP A 357 -43.61 -22.76 47.04
CA ASP A 357 -43.16 -22.43 48.39
C ASP A 357 -42.33 -21.13 48.40
N ALA A 358 -41.61 -20.83 49.49
CA ALA A 358 -40.82 -19.60 49.62
C ALA A 358 -39.58 -19.55 48.70
N THR A 359 -39.19 -20.68 48.12
CA THR A 359 -38.00 -20.86 47.29
C THR A 359 -38.31 -21.40 45.90
N THR A 360 -39.57 -21.75 45.62
CA THR A 360 -39.98 -22.41 44.38
C THR A 360 -41.22 -21.74 43.81
N ALA A 361 -41.20 -21.39 42.52
CA ALA A 361 -42.34 -20.84 41.80
C ALA A 361 -42.52 -21.55 40.45
N LEU A 362 -43.77 -21.72 40.01
CA LEU A 362 -44.13 -22.35 38.73
C LEU A 362 -44.79 -21.32 37.81
N TYR A 363 -44.34 -21.22 36.57
CA TYR A 363 -45.03 -20.55 35.49
C TYR A 363 -45.79 -21.60 34.66
N PRO A 364 -47.11 -21.76 34.82
CA PRO A 364 -47.85 -22.84 34.17
C PRO A 364 -47.92 -22.67 32.66
N ARG A 365 -47.70 -23.76 31.91
CA ARG A 365 -47.79 -23.77 30.45
C ARG A 365 -49.19 -23.39 29.95
N ASP A 366 -50.23 -23.78 30.67
CA ASP A 366 -51.64 -23.52 30.31
C ASP A 366 -52.05 -22.03 30.36
N LEU A 367 -51.19 -21.15 30.92
CA LEU A 367 -51.39 -19.70 30.84
C LEU A 367 -50.98 -19.11 29.49
N VAL A 368 -50.25 -19.86 28.67
CA VAL A 368 -49.82 -19.46 27.34
C VAL A 368 -50.77 -20.06 26.31
N THR A 369 -51.34 -19.22 25.47
CA THR A 369 -52.07 -19.67 24.28
C THR A 369 -51.09 -19.69 23.11
N PHE A 370 -50.78 -20.88 22.59
CA PHE A 370 -50.10 -21.04 21.31
C PHE A 370 -51.12 -20.98 20.18
N THR A 371 -50.78 -20.30 19.09
CA THR A 371 -51.62 -20.16 17.91
C THR A 371 -51.18 -21.17 16.86
N ASP A 372 -52.04 -22.16 16.60
CA ASP A 372 -51.83 -23.14 15.52
C ASP A 372 -52.08 -22.53 14.12
N ALA A 373 -51.50 -21.35 13.86
CA ALA A 373 -51.65 -20.65 12.60
C ALA A 373 -51.01 -21.48 11.48
N THR A 374 -51.69 -21.62 10.34
CA THR A 374 -51.17 -22.44 9.23
C THR A 374 -49.87 -21.87 8.67
N CYS A 375 -48.88 -22.74 8.47
CA CYS A 375 -47.60 -22.38 7.86
C CYS A 375 -47.73 -22.08 6.37
N ALA A 376 -47.53 -20.82 5.97
CA ALA A 376 -47.41 -20.46 4.56
C ALA A 376 -46.02 -20.91 4.04
N PRO A 377 -45.93 -21.61 2.90
CA PRO A 377 -44.64 -22.02 2.34
C PRO A 377 -43.79 -20.80 1.90
N GLU A 378 -42.48 -20.97 1.82
CA GLU A 378 -41.53 -19.94 1.40
C GLU A 378 -40.78 -20.37 0.12
N PRO A 379 -41.06 -19.74 -1.03
CA PRO A 379 -40.34 -20.02 -2.26
C PRO A 379 -38.87 -19.62 -2.13
N ARG A 380 -37.95 -20.54 -2.43
CA ARG A 380 -36.50 -20.29 -2.43
C ARG A 380 -35.98 -20.11 -3.84
N ASP A 381 -35.83 -21.21 -4.56
CA ASP A 381 -35.33 -21.24 -5.92
C ASP A 381 -36.44 -21.66 -6.87
N VAL A 382 -37.20 -20.68 -7.37
CA VAL A 382 -38.28 -20.91 -8.33
C VAL A 382 -37.89 -20.28 -9.66
N THR A 383 -37.55 -21.11 -10.64
CA THR A 383 -37.06 -20.67 -11.95
C THR A 383 -37.67 -21.49 -13.07
N ALA A 384 -37.70 -20.92 -14.27
CA ALA A 384 -38.04 -21.66 -15.47
C ALA A 384 -36.78 -21.89 -16.31
N VAL A 385 -36.59 -23.12 -16.78
CA VAL A 385 -35.44 -23.53 -17.60
C VAL A 385 -35.92 -24.22 -18.88
N CYS A 386 -35.13 -24.19 -19.95
CA CYS A 386 -35.39 -24.99 -21.13
C CYS A 386 -34.69 -26.34 -21.03
N GLU A 387 -35.45 -27.43 -21.10
CA GLU A 387 -34.91 -28.78 -21.18
C GLU A 387 -35.44 -29.50 -22.41
N ALA A 388 -34.52 -30.04 -23.22
CA ALA A 388 -34.87 -30.68 -24.49
C ALA A 388 -35.75 -29.83 -25.43
N GLY A 389 -35.70 -28.50 -25.29
CA GLY A 389 -36.50 -27.55 -26.08
C GLY A 389 -37.86 -27.19 -25.49
N GLU A 390 -38.23 -27.75 -24.32
CA GLU A 390 -39.48 -27.48 -23.63
C GLU A 390 -39.22 -26.68 -22.32
N PRO A 391 -40.06 -25.69 -21.99
CA PRO A 391 -39.96 -25.00 -20.72
C PRO A 391 -40.39 -25.90 -19.55
N VAL A 392 -39.58 -25.89 -18.48
CA VAL A 392 -39.79 -26.64 -17.24
C VAL A 392 -39.65 -25.68 -16.06
N LEU A 393 -40.62 -25.69 -15.14
CA LEU A 393 -40.51 -25.04 -13.84
C LEU A 393 -39.64 -25.92 -12.93
N VAL A 394 -38.54 -25.37 -12.44
CA VAL A 394 -37.74 -25.95 -11.35
C VAL A 394 -38.03 -25.12 -10.11
N TYR A 395 -38.49 -25.78 -9.06
CA TYR A 395 -38.84 -25.11 -7.81
C TYR A 395 -38.19 -25.80 -6.62
N ASP A 396 -37.81 -24.99 -5.65
CA ASP A 396 -37.48 -25.36 -4.27
C ASP A 396 -38.27 -24.43 -3.35
N VAL A 397 -39.09 -25.02 -2.50
CA VAL A 397 -40.00 -24.34 -1.56
C VAL A 397 -39.69 -24.88 -0.17
N ALA A 398 -39.36 -23.98 0.75
CA ALA A 398 -39.20 -24.35 2.15
C ALA A 398 -40.54 -24.21 2.90
N LEU A 399 -40.68 -24.97 3.97
CA LEU A 399 -41.66 -24.64 4.99
C LEU A 399 -40.99 -23.67 5.99
N PRO A 400 -41.75 -22.75 6.59
CA PRO A 400 -41.24 -21.81 7.59
C PRO A 400 -40.72 -22.54 8.83
N GLU A 401 -39.97 -21.85 9.67
CA GLU A 401 -39.39 -22.42 10.89
C GLU A 401 -40.49 -23.00 11.81
N GLY A 402 -40.27 -24.20 12.33
CA GLY A 402 -41.27 -24.96 13.13
C GLY A 402 -42.13 -25.92 12.30
N ALA A 403 -42.36 -25.63 11.03
CA ALA A 403 -43.21 -26.45 10.17
C ALA A 403 -42.55 -27.80 9.82
N GLN A 404 -43.29 -28.90 9.96
CA GLN A 404 -42.91 -30.21 9.46
C GLN A 404 -43.91 -30.66 8.40
N PRO A 405 -43.47 -31.21 7.26
CA PRO A 405 -44.38 -31.70 6.24
C PRO A 405 -45.11 -32.95 6.77
N GLU A 406 -46.44 -32.94 6.72
CA GLU A 406 -47.26 -34.08 7.15
C GLU A 406 -47.14 -35.28 6.18
N ASP A 407 -46.78 -35.01 4.93
CA ASP A 407 -46.54 -36.00 3.87
C ASP A 407 -45.26 -35.67 3.07
N ALA A 408 -44.67 -36.66 2.40
CA ALA A 408 -43.50 -36.45 1.53
C ALA A 408 -43.79 -35.52 0.33
N ARG A 409 -45.06 -35.31 0.00
CA ARG A 409 -45.54 -34.51 -1.14
C ARG A 409 -46.65 -33.55 -0.70
N PRO A 410 -46.33 -32.56 0.15
CA PRO A 410 -47.34 -31.72 0.80
C PRO A 410 -47.85 -30.57 -0.07
N LEU A 411 -47.29 -30.37 -1.27
CA LEU A 411 -47.44 -29.15 -2.04
C LEU A 411 -48.51 -29.28 -3.13
N THR A 412 -49.38 -28.29 -3.23
CA THR A 412 -50.19 -28.02 -4.41
C THR A 412 -49.56 -26.84 -5.17
N VAL A 413 -49.23 -27.06 -6.45
CA VAL A 413 -48.65 -26.05 -7.34
C VAL A 413 -49.68 -25.63 -8.38
N THR A 414 -50.06 -24.35 -8.37
CA THR A 414 -51.05 -23.81 -9.31
C THR A 414 -50.42 -22.78 -10.23
N PHE A 415 -50.47 -23.03 -11.54
CA PHE A 415 -50.09 -22.08 -12.56
C PHE A 415 -51.30 -21.21 -12.93
N LEU A 416 -51.20 -19.91 -12.69
CA LEU A 416 -52.22 -18.92 -13.00
C LEU A 416 -51.81 -18.12 -14.23
N ALA A 417 -52.62 -18.20 -15.28
CA ALA A 417 -52.45 -17.44 -16.50
C ALA A 417 -53.06 -16.03 -16.40
N GLN A 418 -52.59 -15.11 -17.25
CA GLN A 418 -53.09 -13.74 -17.30
C GLN A 418 -54.57 -13.63 -17.69
N ASP A 419 -55.11 -14.63 -18.38
CA ASP A 419 -56.54 -14.69 -18.74
C ASP A 419 -57.42 -15.23 -17.59
N GLY A 420 -56.82 -15.55 -16.44
CA GLY A 420 -57.49 -16.10 -15.27
C GLY A 420 -57.69 -17.61 -15.30
N SER A 421 -57.21 -18.32 -16.34
CA SER A 421 -57.18 -19.79 -16.33
C SER A 421 -56.12 -20.30 -15.35
N ALA A 422 -56.37 -21.47 -14.76
CA ALA A 422 -55.52 -22.08 -13.76
C ALA A 422 -55.29 -23.57 -14.04
N VAL A 423 -54.05 -24.03 -13.87
CA VAL A 423 -53.69 -25.46 -13.88
C VAL A 423 -53.12 -25.82 -12.53
N GLU A 424 -53.81 -26.69 -11.80
CA GLU A 424 -53.45 -27.13 -10.46
C GLU A 424 -52.82 -28.54 -10.51
N LEU A 425 -51.71 -28.71 -9.79
CA LEU A 425 -50.98 -29.96 -9.64
C LEU A 425 -50.84 -30.25 -8.14
N THR A 426 -51.56 -31.26 -7.65
CA THR A 426 -51.49 -31.71 -6.25
C THR A 426 -50.37 -32.74 -6.05
N ASP A 427 -50.08 -33.07 -4.80
CA ASP A 427 -49.15 -34.14 -4.40
C ASP A 427 -47.73 -33.93 -4.96
N GLN A 428 -47.27 -32.68 -4.91
CA GLN A 428 -45.94 -32.28 -5.31
C GLN A 428 -44.97 -32.29 -4.11
N PRO A 429 -43.71 -32.71 -4.30
CA PRO A 429 -42.67 -32.55 -3.28
C PRO A 429 -42.38 -31.06 -3.02
N LEU A 430 -41.64 -30.74 -1.95
CA LEU A 430 -41.20 -29.38 -1.67
C LEU A 430 -40.17 -28.84 -2.68
N ALA A 431 -39.43 -29.73 -3.34
CA ALA A 431 -38.55 -29.40 -4.44
C ALA A 431 -38.77 -30.36 -5.61
N GLY A 432 -38.88 -29.83 -6.83
CA GLY A 432 -39.24 -30.64 -7.97
C GLY A 432 -39.16 -29.92 -9.31
N ARG A 433 -39.63 -30.64 -10.34
CA ARG A 433 -39.60 -30.20 -11.74
C ARG A 433 -40.98 -30.46 -12.34
N LEU A 434 -41.56 -29.44 -12.97
CA LEU A 434 -42.90 -29.50 -13.56
C LEU A 434 -42.88 -28.95 -14.98
N ALA A 435 -43.50 -29.68 -15.91
CA ALA A 435 -43.65 -29.20 -17.29
C ALA A 435 -44.47 -27.91 -17.31
N TRP A 436 -44.04 -26.93 -18.10
CA TRP A 436 -44.77 -25.68 -18.24
C TRP A 436 -46.14 -25.92 -18.89
N PRO A 437 -47.23 -25.34 -18.38
CA PRO A 437 -48.58 -25.66 -18.84
C PRO A 437 -48.90 -24.97 -20.16
N GLY A 438 -48.36 -25.47 -21.28
CA GLY A 438 -48.84 -25.25 -22.65
C GLY A 438 -49.00 -23.82 -23.18
N GLN A 439 -48.71 -22.79 -22.38
CA GLN A 439 -48.72 -21.38 -22.78
C GLN A 439 -47.46 -21.08 -23.60
N ALA A 440 -47.55 -20.11 -24.52
CA ALA A 440 -46.44 -19.76 -25.39
C ALA A 440 -45.21 -19.34 -24.55
N PRO A 441 -43.99 -19.76 -24.94
CA PRO A 441 -42.77 -19.26 -24.31
C PRO A 441 -42.74 -17.73 -24.39
N GLY A 442 -42.65 -17.07 -23.24
CA GLY A 442 -42.58 -15.61 -23.10
C GLY A 442 -43.69 -14.98 -22.27
N ASP A 443 -44.80 -15.68 -22.04
CA ASP A 443 -45.86 -15.19 -21.16
C ASP A 443 -45.52 -15.49 -19.69
N ALA A 444 -45.44 -14.45 -18.85
CA ALA A 444 -45.25 -14.61 -17.42
C ALA A 444 -46.48 -15.30 -16.82
N LEU A 445 -46.23 -16.35 -16.02
CA LEU A 445 -47.24 -17.03 -15.21
C LEU A 445 -47.04 -16.70 -13.75
N ARG A 446 -48.13 -16.62 -13.02
CA ARG A 446 -48.12 -16.53 -11.57
C ARG A 446 -48.23 -17.94 -11.00
N VAL A 447 -47.20 -18.40 -10.32
CA VAL A 447 -47.15 -19.74 -9.71
C VAL A 447 -47.47 -19.62 -8.23
N SER A 448 -48.50 -20.33 -7.80
CA SER A 448 -48.98 -20.39 -6.42
C SER A 448 -48.57 -21.73 -5.79
N PHE A 449 -48.06 -21.68 -4.56
CA PHE A 449 -47.59 -22.80 -3.77
C PHE A 449 -48.40 -22.89 -2.48
N GLU A 450 -49.10 -23.99 -2.27
CA GLU A 450 -49.94 -24.23 -1.09
C GLU A 450 -49.50 -25.50 -0.35
N ALA A 451 -49.29 -25.40 0.96
CA ALA A 451 -48.88 -26.51 1.83
C ALA A 451 -49.84 -26.68 3.03
N GLY A 452 -51.15 -26.64 2.77
CA GLY A 452 -52.22 -26.71 3.78
C GLY A 452 -53.25 -25.59 3.65
N PRO A 453 -54.17 -25.41 4.62
CA PRO A 453 -55.24 -24.41 4.60
C PRO A 453 -54.77 -22.95 4.83
N GLY A 454 -53.51 -22.65 4.52
CA GLY A 454 -52.87 -21.35 4.72
C GLY A 454 -52.95 -20.45 3.48
N GLU A 455 -52.40 -19.25 3.59
CA GLU A 455 -52.28 -18.36 2.42
C GLU A 455 -51.19 -18.92 1.48
N PRO A 456 -51.46 -19.05 0.16
CA PRO A 456 -50.46 -19.51 -0.79
C PRO A 456 -49.29 -18.54 -0.90
N ALA A 457 -48.11 -19.10 -1.15
CA ALA A 457 -46.99 -18.30 -1.64
C ALA A 457 -47.04 -18.15 -3.15
N VAL A 458 -46.90 -16.92 -3.63
CA VAL A 458 -47.14 -16.59 -5.04
C VAL A 458 -45.91 -15.95 -5.66
N VAL A 459 -45.40 -16.53 -6.75
CA VAL A 459 -44.22 -16.07 -7.48
C VAL A 459 -44.56 -15.85 -8.94
N ASP A 460 -44.17 -14.69 -9.50
CA ASP A 460 -44.29 -14.43 -10.93
C ASP A 460 -43.05 -15.00 -11.65
N VAL A 461 -43.26 -16.00 -12.52
CA VAL A 461 -42.18 -16.70 -13.24
C VAL A 461 -42.35 -16.48 -14.73
N THR A 462 -41.26 -16.05 -15.39
CA THR A 462 -41.23 -15.89 -16.85
C THR A 462 -40.41 -17.03 -17.46
N PRO A 463 -40.96 -17.79 -18.41
CA PRO A 463 -40.21 -18.87 -19.04
C PRO A 463 -39.15 -18.30 -19.99
N PRO A 464 -37.97 -18.94 -20.08
CA PRO A 464 -36.93 -18.52 -21.01
C PRO A 464 -37.43 -18.56 -22.46
N SER A 465 -37.21 -17.47 -23.19
CA SER A 465 -37.55 -17.35 -24.62
C SER A 465 -36.45 -17.89 -25.54
N GLU A 466 -35.20 -17.96 -25.06
CA GLU A 466 -34.07 -18.47 -25.80
C GLU A 466 -33.85 -19.96 -25.52
N GLY A 467 -33.86 -20.79 -26.57
CA GLY A 467 -33.61 -22.23 -26.48
C GLY A 467 -34.87 -23.10 -26.26
N CYS A 468 -36.00 -22.50 -25.89
CA CYS A 468 -37.30 -23.16 -25.86
C CYS A 468 -37.96 -22.96 -27.22
N GLY A 469 -37.97 -24.00 -28.05
CA GLY A 469 -38.57 -23.92 -29.38
C GLY A 469 -40.07 -23.70 -29.26
N THR A 470 -40.64 -22.80 -30.07
CA THR A 470 -42.08 -22.87 -30.34
C THR A 470 -42.36 -24.26 -30.90
N PRO A 471 -43.31 -25.04 -30.34
CA PRO A 471 -43.65 -26.34 -30.91
C PRO A 471 -44.11 -26.07 -32.34
N SER A 472 -43.24 -26.37 -33.30
CA SER A 472 -43.56 -26.24 -34.71
C SER A 472 -44.64 -27.28 -34.97
N GLY A 473 -45.87 -26.81 -35.16
CA GLY A 473 -47.00 -27.62 -35.58
C GLY A 473 -46.69 -28.33 -36.89
N GLY A 474 -46.14 -29.54 -36.79
CA GLY A 474 -46.03 -30.51 -37.86
C GLY A 474 -47.08 -31.57 -37.64
N GLY A 475 -48.16 -31.52 -38.42
CA GLY A 475 -49.17 -32.57 -38.44
C GLY A 475 -48.57 -33.90 -38.89
N GLY A 476 -48.90 -34.98 -38.16
CA GLY A 476 -48.49 -36.32 -38.54
C GLY A 476 -48.77 -37.38 -37.47
N ASP A 477 -50.00 -37.89 -37.50
CA ASP A 477 -50.40 -39.28 -37.22
C ASP A 477 -50.36 -39.82 -35.77
N GLU A 478 -51.43 -40.54 -35.44
CA GLU A 478 -51.70 -41.22 -34.17
C GLU A 478 -50.60 -42.21 -33.79
N THR A 479 -50.18 -42.23 -32.51
CA THR A 479 -50.16 -43.46 -31.70
C THR A 479 -49.90 -43.15 -30.22
N ASP A 480 -50.77 -43.73 -29.40
CA ASP A 480 -50.87 -43.65 -27.95
C ASP A 480 -49.73 -44.43 -27.25
N GLY A 481 -49.11 -43.85 -26.23
CA GLY A 481 -48.09 -44.53 -25.41
C GLY A 481 -47.63 -43.67 -24.22
N PRO A 482 -47.59 -44.21 -22.97
CA PRO A 482 -47.31 -43.42 -21.78
C PRO A 482 -45.81 -43.12 -21.63
N VAL A 483 -45.48 -41.85 -21.38
CA VAL A 483 -44.12 -41.41 -21.04
C VAL A 483 -43.81 -41.82 -19.60
N THR A 484 -42.68 -42.49 -19.43
CA THR A 484 -42.13 -42.96 -18.15
C THR A 484 -41.14 -41.93 -17.61
N VAL A 485 -41.25 -41.64 -16.31
CA VAL A 485 -40.31 -40.78 -15.56
C VAL A 485 -39.02 -41.56 -15.31
N ALA A 486 -37.87 -40.99 -15.68
CA ALA A 486 -36.56 -41.55 -15.39
C ALA A 486 -35.94 -40.84 -14.17
N ASP A 487 -35.74 -41.59 -13.08
CA ASP A 487 -34.95 -41.18 -11.93
C ASP A 487 -33.46 -41.20 -12.29
N GLY A 488 -32.78 -40.07 -12.12
CA GLY A 488 -31.33 -39.95 -12.28
C GLY A 488 -30.76 -38.86 -11.39
N THR A 489 -30.24 -39.25 -10.23
CA THR A 489 -29.43 -38.42 -9.33
C THR A 489 -28.02 -38.24 -9.91
N PRO A 490 -27.46 -37.01 -10.01
CA PRO A 490 -26.03 -36.84 -10.26
C PRO A 490 -25.29 -36.45 -8.97
N ASP A 491 -24.36 -37.32 -8.56
CA ASP A 491 -23.26 -36.98 -7.65
C ASP A 491 -22.30 -36.00 -8.35
N ALA A 492 -22.06 -34.84 -7.73
CA ALA A 492 -21.12 -33.83 -8.21
C ALA A 492 -19.81 -33.86 -7.38
N GLU A 493 -18.77 -34.48 -7.93
CA GLU A 493 -17.39 -34.34 -7.46
C GLU A 493 -16.70 -33.17 -8.18
N LEU A 494 -16.30 -32.13 -7.44
CA LEU A 494 -15.53 -30.97 -7.94
C LEU A 494 -14.04 -31.34 -8.10
N PRO A 495 -13.37 -31.01 -9.23
CA PRO A 495 -11.91 -31.14 -9.31
C PRO A 495 -11.21 -29.88 -8.78
N ARG A 496 -10.38 -30.08 -7.74
CA ARG A 496 -9.30 -29.17 -7.33
C ARG A 496 -8.15 -29.26 -8.33
N THR A 497 -7.69 -28.13 -8.87
CA THR A 497 -6.39 -28.02 -9.55
C THR A 497 -5.56 -26.91 -8.92
N GLY A 498 -4.49 -27.31 -8.22
CA GLY A 498 -3.43 -26.42 -7.75
C GLY A 498 -2.09 -27.09 -8.01
N ALA A 499 -1.35 -26.61 -9.01
CA ALA A 499 0.09 -26.82 -9.16
C ALA A 499 0.62 -26.08 -10.41
N ALA A 500 1.36 -24.98 -10.22
CA ALA A 500 2.47 -24.56 -11.09
C ALA A 500 3.18 -23.29 -10.54
N VAL A 501 4.06 -23.44 -9.55
CA VAL A 501 5.16 -22.48 -9.31
C VAL A 501 6.42 -23.29 -9.09
N GLY A 502 7.39 -23.20 -10.00
CA GLY A 502 8.64 -23.92 -9.87
C GLY A 502 9.53 -23.86 -11.10
N ILE A 503 10.05 -22.68 -11.44
CA ILE A 503 11.37 -22.45 -12.08
C ILE A 503 11.74 -20.98 -11.77
N ALA A 504 12.48 -20.74 -10.68
CA ALA A 504 13.14 -19.44 -10.44
C ALA A 504 14.36 -19.52 -9.48
N VAL A 505 14.78 -20.70 -9.01
CA VAL A 505 15.83 -20.81 -7.98
C VAL A 505 17.22 -21.14 -8.57
N THR A 506 17.33 -21.52 -9.84
CA THR A 506 18.61 -21.96 -10.43
C THR A 506 19.51 -20.85 -10.96
N VAL A 507 19.04 -19.61 -11.10
CA VAL A 507 19.83 -18.49 -11.65
C VAL A 507 20.57 -17.68 -10.57
N ALA A 508 20.05 -17.64 -9.34
CA ALA A 508 20.66 -16.88 -8.24
C ALA A 508 21.99 -17.50 -7.74
N ALA A 509 22.13 -18.82 -7.76
CA ALA A 509 23.32 -19.51 -7.28
C ALA A 509 24.56 -19.32 -8.18
N LEU A 510 24.37 -19.07 -9.48
CA LEU A 510 25.47 -18.86 -10.43
C LEU A 510 26.07 -17.45 -10.34
N LEU A 511 25.29 -16.44 -9.92
CA LEU A 511 25.77 -15.06 -9.80
C LEU A 511 26.63 -14.83 -8.54
N VAL A 512 26.34 -15.55 -7.45
CA VAL A 512 27.13 -15.45 -6.20
C VAL A 512 28.53 -16.05 -6.36
N ALA A 513 28.68 -17.12 -7.15
CA ALA A 513 29.99 -17.74 -7.41
C ALA A 513 30.90 -16.87 -8.30
N ALA A 514 30.33 -16.13 -9.24
CA ALA A 514 31.08 -15.19 -10.09
C ALA A 514 31.59 -13.97 -9.31
N GLY A 515 30.78 -13.44 -8.38
CA GLY A 515 31.15 -12.30 -7.53
C GLY A 515 32.30 -12.59 -6.58
N ALA A 516 32.30 -13.78 -5.93
CA ALA A 516 33.37 -14.18 -5.02
C ALA A 516 34.73 -14.36 -5.73
N SER A 517 34.70 -14.77 -6.99
CA SER A 517 35.90 -14.95 -7.82
C SER A 517 36.56 -13.61 -8.17
N LEU A 518 35.77 -12.60 -8.51
CA LEU A 518 36.27 -11.25 -8.85
C LEU A 518 36.88 -10.54 -7.63
N PHE A 519 36.28 -10.73 -6.45
CA PHE A 519 36.75 -10.12 -5.21
C PHE A 519 38.12 -10.66 -4.75
N LEU A 520 38.36 -11.96 -4.94
CA LEU A 520 39.65 -12.59 -4.61
C LEU A 520 40.77 -12.17 -5.57
N VAL A 521 40.46 -11.94 -6.85
CA VAL A 521 41.42 -11.42 -7.84
C VAL A 521 41.78 -9.96 -7.53
N ARG A 522 40.80 -9.11 -7.20
CA ARG A 522 41.04 -7.70 -6.87
C ARG A 522 41.85 -7.51 -5.57
N ARG A 523 41.66 -8.40 -4.59
CA ARG A 523 42.43 -8.40 -3.34
C ARG A 523 43.90 -8.80 -3.54
N ARG A 524 44.20 -9.63 -4.55
CA ARG A 524 45.57 -10.08 -4.83
C ARG A 524 46.38 -9.04 -5.62
N LEU A 525 45.72 -8.22 -6.43
CA LEU A 525 46.35 -7.13 -7.19
C LEU A 525 46.70 -5.90 -6.32
N ARG A 526 46.07 -5.72 -5.15
CA ARG A 526 46.39 -4.61 -4.21
C ARG A 526 47.52 -4.92 -3.22
N ARG A 527 48.15 -6.09 -3.28
CA ARG A 527 49.22 -6.51 -2.37
C ARG A 527 50.51 -6.96 -3.09
N GLY A 528 50.65 -6.59 -4.37
CA GLY A 528 51.83 -6.88 -5.20
C GLY A 528 52.59 -5.61 -5.54
#